data_AF-A0A7Y4P140-F1
#
_entry.id   AF-A0A7Y4P140-F1
#
_cell.length_a   1.000
_cell.length_b   1.000
_cell.length_c   1.000
_cell.angle_alpha   90.00
_cell.angle_beta   90.00
_cell.angle_gamma   90.00
#
_symmetry.space_group_name_H-M   'P 1'
#
loop_
_entity.id
_entity.type
_entity.pdbx_description
1 polymer ?
#
loop_
_entity_poly.entity_id
_entity_poly.type
_entity_poly.pdbx_seq_one_letter_code
_entity_poly.pdbx_strand_id
1 'polypeptide(L)'
;MGRRWVPAVVAGCVAVLGAGVLVVLPEPGGVVAGAAPAPAPVAVTGVAESVAGGKGRGNEGLLVRDGVRVRVSGQVIAAPGVAPVFCPARPVPAIAPAKEAAPGCPAGLRVELKGVDVAKLTDLRAVDGVKFGQAGLVGVWRAGAIDVREQTAPVPGPEVRFPALPCPAPKGGWTPKPSNLDSPAVAAFLDKHRDQVFGPVVHYPYGQARSKPVVVMLGVAHGDRDAVRRQFEQVFSGNLCVAPAKLSEADGVRLGQQVGDLMSRPELGIYGTGTAPDGSAANVQLLVYTKAVKEALTPIGLDVLRVEPAVRPVV
;
A
#
# COMPACT_ATOMS: atom_id res chain seq x y z
N MET A 1 -23.66 32.81 41.12
CA MET A 1 -24.21 31.46 40.84
C MET A 1 -25.30 31.59 39.79
N GLY A 2 -24.95 31.39 38.50
CA GLY A 2 -25.90 31.50 37.38
C GLY A 2 -26.04 30.17 36.67
N ARG A 3 -27.18 29.50 36.85
CA ARG A 3 -27.56 28.26 36.14
C ARG A 3 -28.01 28.63 34.72
N ARG A 4 -27.23 28.25 33.71
CA ARG A 4 -27.65 28.27 32.30
C ARG A 4 -28.26 26.91 31.95
N TRP A 5 -29.52 26.95 31.51
CA TRP A 5 -30.24 25.83 30.93
C TRP A 5 -29.83 25.65 29.46
N VAL A 6 -29.63 24.41 29.03
CA VAL A 6 -29.46 24.04 27.61
C VAL A 6 -30.65 23.14 27.24
N PRO A 7 -31.41 23.45 26.17
CA PRO A 7 -32.46 22.57 25.68
C PRO A 7 -31.87 21.41 24.87
N ALA A 8 -32.29 20.20 25.20
CA ALA A 8 -31.98 18.99 24.45
C ALA A 8 -32.89 18.91 23.21
N VAL A 9 -32.29 18.79 22.03
CA VAL A 9 -32.99 18.50 20.77
C VAL A 9 -33.05 16.99 20.60
N VAL A 10 -34.26 16.43 20.63
CA VAL A 10 -34.54 15.02 20.31
C VAL A 10 -34.76 14.92 18.80
N ALA A 11 -33.84 14.28 18.09
CA ALA A 11 -34.00 13.93 16.69
C ALA A 11 -34.73 12.58 16.59
N GLY A 12 -35.97 12.58 16.09
CA GLY A 12 -36.72 11.38 15.76
C GLY A 12 -36.33 10.87 14.37
N CYS A 13 -35.86 9.62 14.30
CA CYS A 13 -35.65 8.91 13.04
C CYS A 13 -36.96 8.24 12.60
N VAL A 14 -37.43 8.57 11.39
CA VAL A 14 -38.50 7.85 10.70
C VAL A 14 -37.86 6.81 9.80
N ALA A 15 -38.13 5.53 10.06
CA ALA A 15 -37.76 4.43 9.16
C ALA A 15 -38.90 4.17 8.17
N VAL A 16 -38.62 4.28 6.87
CA VAL A 16 -39.54 3.85 5.81
C VAL A 16 -39.10 2.46 5.36
N LEU A 17 -39.92 1.45 5.68
CA LEU A 17 -39.79 0.10 5.16
C LEU A 17 -40.53 0.02 3.81
N GLY A 18 -39.78 0.02 2.72
CA GLY A 18 -40.30 -0.29 1.38
C GLY A 18 -40.27 -1.79 1.13
N ALA A 19 -41.42 -2.46 1.22
CA ALA A 19 -41.60 -3.82 0.74
C ALA A 19 -41.78 -3.81 -0.79
N GLY A 20 -40.78 -4.28 -1.53
CA GLY A 20 -40.86 -4.51 -2.97
C GLY A 20 -41.38 -5.92 -3.26
N VAL A 21 -42.57 -6.01 -3.84
CA VAL A 21 -43.16 -7.25 -4.37
C VAL A 21 -42.57 -7.54 -5.75
N LEU A 22 -41.92 -8.69 -5.92
CA LEU A 22 -41.51 -9.24 -7.21
C LEU A 22 -42.73 -9.88 -7.88
N VAL A 23 -43.25 -9.24 -8.94
CA VAL A 23 -44.21 -9.87 -9.86
C VAL A 23 -43.41 -10.53 -10.99
N VAL A 24 -43.43 -11.86 -11.04
CA VAL A 24 -42.93 -12.64 -12.17
C VAL A 24 -44.08 -12.81 -13.18
N LEU A 25 -43.91 -12.24 -14.37
CA LEU A 25 -44.77 -12.51 -15.53
C LEU A 25 -44.08 -13.56 -16.43
N PRO A 26 -44.79 -14.64 -16.84
CA PRO A 26 -44.29 -15.56 -17.85
C PRO A 26 -44.61 -15.02 -19.24
N GLU A 27 -43.61 -14.94 -20.13
CA GLU A 27 -43.86 -14.73 -21.56
C GLU A 27 -43.98 -16.08 -22.31
N PRO A 28 -44.94 -16.18 -23.25
CA PRO A 28 -45.21 -17.39 -24.01
C PRO A 28 -44.36 -17.52 -25.28
N GLY A 29 -44.02 -18.78 -25.59
CA GLY A 29 -43.62 -19.35 -26.88
C GLY A 29 -43.31 -18.44 -28.06
N GLY A 30 -42.02 -18.33 -28.37
CA GLY A 30 -41.50 -17.87 -29.67
C GLY A 30 -40.80 -19.00 -30.42
N VAL A 31 -41.33 -19.36 -31.59
CA VAL A 31 -40.85 -20.38 -32.52
C VAL A 31 -39.48 -19.96 -33.07
N VAL A 32 -38.45 -20.80 -32.88
CA VAL A 32 -37.11 -20.55 -33.45
C VAL A 32 -37.01 -21.23 -34.81
N ALA A 33 -37.13 -20.44 -35.87
CA ALA A 33 -36.77 -20.83 -37.24
C ALA A 33 -35.25 -20.95 -37.38
N GLY A 34 -34.81 -21.92 -38.18
CA GLY A 34 -33.43 -22.43 -38.23
C GLY A 34 -32.35 -21.39 -38.54
N ALA A 35 -31.31 -21.41 -37.70
CA ALA A 35 -30.04 -20.75 -37.94
C ALA A 35 -29.07 -21.68 -38.70
N ALA A 36 -28.46 -21.13 -39.75
CA ALA A 36 -27.40 -21.76 -40.55
C ALA A 36 -26.15 -22.11 -39.71
N PRO A 37 -25.35 -23.11 -40.10
CA PRO A 37 -24.19 -23.57 -39.34
C PRO A 37 -23.12 -22.48 -39.23
N ALA A 38 -22.68 -22.22 -38.00
CA ALA A 38 -21.58 -21.32 -37.68
C ALA A 38 -20.23 -21.89 -38.18
N PRO A 39 -19.31 -21.03 -38.68
CA PRO A 39 -17.95 -21.44 -38.98
C PRO A 39 -17.19 -21.83 -37.71
N ALA A 40 -16.32 -22.84 -37.85
CA ALA A 40 -15.54 -23.43 -36.76
C ALA A 40 -14.68 -22.39 -36.02
N PRO A 41 -14.50 -22.53 -34.69
CA PRO A 41 -13.64 -21.65 -33.92
C PRO A 41 -12.17 -21.83 -34.34
N VAL A 42 -11.55 -20.75 -34.81
CA VAL A 42 -10.10 -20.67 -34.99
C VAL A 42 -9.49 -20.62 -33.60
N ALA A 43 -8.74 -21.66 -33.24
CA ALA A 43 -7.99 -21.72 -31.99
C ALA A 43 -6.93 -20.59 -31.98
N VAL A 44 -7.22 -19.51 -31.24
CA VAL A 44 -6.21 -18.50 -30.91
C VAL A 44 -5.36 -19.09 -29.79
N THR A 45 -4.24 -19.72 -30.17
CA THR A 45 -3.13 -20.05 -29.26
C THR A 45 -2.44 -18.76 -28.82
N GLY A 46 -3.12 -17.98 -28.00
CA GLY A 46 -2.53 -16.89 -27.22
C GLY A 46 -2.02 -17.45 -25.91
N VAL A 47 -0.74 -17.80 -25.87
CA VAL A 47 -0.05 -18.13 -24.62
C VAL A 47 -0.11 -16.87 -23.76
N ALA A 48 -0.91 -16.89 -22.70
CA ALA A 48 -0.82 -15.91 -21.64
C ALA A 48 0.60 -16.03 -21.05
N GLU A 49 1.50 -15.13 -21.44
CA GLU A 49 2.82 -15.00 -20.81
C GLU A 49 2.61 -14.65 -19.34
N SER A 50 2.66 -15.67 -18.50
CA SER A 50 2.74 -15.52 -17.06
C SER A 50 4.04 -14.80 -16.74
N VAL A 51 3.94 -13.53 -16.34
CA VAL A 51 5.06 -12.69 -15.85
C VAL A 51 5.44 -13.14 -14.43
N ALA A 52 5.75 -14.42 -14.26
CA ALA A 52 6.19 -15.04 -13.02
C ALA A 52 7.55 -15.71 -13.26
N GLY A 53 8.60 -14.89 -13.37
CA GLY A 53 9.95 -15.38 -13.72
C GLY A 53 11.09 -14.88 -12.83
N GLY A 54 10.83 -14.07 -11.81
CA GLY A 54 11.85 -13.70 -10.81
C GLY A 54 11.93 -14.77 -9.74
N LYS A 55 12.91 -15.69 -9.81
CA LYS A 55 13.22 -16.65 -8.74
C LYS A 55 13.48 -15.89 -7.44
N GLY A 56 12.45 -15.81 -6.61
CA GLY A 56 12.47 -15.11 -5.34
C GLY A 56 13.53 -15.70 -4.42
N ARG A 57 14.56 -14.92 -4.13
CA ARG A 57 15.08 -14.88 -2.76
C ARG A 57 13.93 -14.32 -1.93
N GLY A 58 13.01 -15.20 -1.54
CA GLY A 58 11.79 -14.82 -0.84
C GLY A 58 12.07 -14.08 0.46
N ASN A 59 11.00 -13.75 1.18
CA ASN A 59 11.07 -13.01 2.44
C ASN A 59 11.93 -13.70 3.54
N GLU A 60 12.47 -14.90 3.31
CA GLU A 60 13.42 -15.59 4.20
C GLU A 60 14.62 -14.74 4.61
N GLY A 61 15.16 -13.94 3.68
CA GLY A 61 16.31 -13.07 3.97
C GLY A 61 15.98 -11.93 4.94
N LEU A 62 14.70 -11.70 5.22
CA LEU A 62 14.21 -10.68 6.16
C LEU A 62 13.94 -11.27 7.55
N LEU A 63 13.97 -12.60 7.71
CA LEU A 63 13.56 -13.28 8.94
C LEU A 63 14.54 -12.99 10.07
N VAL A 64 14.05 -12.37 11.15
CA VAL A 64 14.81 -12.09 12.36
C VAL A 64 14.53 -13.17 13.41
N ARG A 65 15.61 -13.67 14.02
CA ARG A 65 15.59 -14.62 15.13
C ARG A 65 16.43 -14.07 16.27
N ASP A 66 16.22 -14.57 17.48
CA ASP A 66 17.08 -14.24 18.62
C ASP A 66 18.53 -14.63 18.33
N GLY A 67 19.46 -13.77 18.77
CA GLY A 67 20.89 -13.90 18.53
C GLY A 67 21.35 -13.38 17.16
N VAL A 68 20.44 -13.02 16.24
CA VAL A 68 20.81 -12.46 14.94
C VAL A 68 21.24 -11.00 15.07
N ARG A 69 22.29 -10.63 14.34
CA ARG A 69 22.70 -9.23 14.20
C ARG A 69 21.68 -8.49 13.35
N VAL A 70 21.17 -7.38 13.86
CA VAL A 70 20.15 -6.56 13.19
C VAL A 70 20.61 -5.12 13.08
N ARG A 71 20.03 -4.42 12.10
CA ARG A 71 20.15 -2.99 11.90
C ARG A 71 18.78 -2.32 11.95
N VAL A 72 18.75 -1.13 12.53
CA VAL A 72 17.62 -0.19 12.48
C VAL A 72 18.13 1.20 12.14
N SER A 73 17.26 2.02 11.56
CA SER A 73 17.54 3.44 11.34
C SER A 73 16.26 4.22 11.53
N GLY A 74 16.29 5.25 12.37
CA GLY A 74 15.11 6.08 12.64
C GLY A 74 15.09 6.67 14.04
N GLN A 75 13.88 6.88 14.56
CA GLN A 75 13.67 7.64 15.78
C GLN A 75 14.03 6.82 17.03
N VAL A 76 14.77 7.44 17.94
CA VAL A 76 15.02 6.96 19.29
C VAL A 76 14.32 7.88 20.28
N ILE A 77 13.61 7.32 21.25
CA ILE A 77 12.87 8.04 22.30
C ILE A 77 13.36 7.55 23.66
N ALA A 78 13.75 8.46 24.54
CA ALA A 78 14.22 8.21 25.88
C ALA A 78 13.40 9.04 26.89
N ALA A 79 12.42 8.41 27.51
CA ALA A 79 11.62 9.01 28.58
C ALA A 79 12.34 8.85 29.94
N PRO A 80 12.13 9.77 30.90
CA PRO A 80 12.73 9.68 32.23
C PRO A 80 12.38 8.36 32.94
N GLY A 81 13.40 7.66 33.45
CA GLY A 81 13.22 6.41 34.21
C GLY A 81 12.83 5.18 33.38
N VAL A 82 12.75 5.30 32.06
CA VAL A 82 12.40 4.20 31.14
C VAL A 82 13.57 3.93 30.19
N ALA A 83 13.79 2.66 29.85
CA ALA A 83 14.78 2.30 28.85
C ALA A 83 14.49 3.01 27.51
N PRO A 84 15.52 3.52 26.80
CA PRO A 84 15.33 4.08 25.48
C PRO A 84 14.72 3.07 24.50
N VAL A 85 13.89 3.55 23.57
CA VAL A 85 13.24 2.71 22.57
C VAL A 85 13.48 3.23 21.17
N PHE A 86 13.61 2.31 20.21
CA PHE A 86 13.47 2.60 18.78
C PHE A 86 11.98 2.59 18.41
N CYS A 87 11.58 3.56 17.57
CA CYS A 87 10.25 3.62 16.98
C CYS A 87 10.37 3.72 15.45
N PRO A 88 9.67 2.86 14.68
CA PRO A 88 9.65 2.98 13.23
C PRO A 88 9.04 4.31 12.81
N ALA A 89 9.51 4.85 11.68
CA ALA A 89 8.91 6.03 11.07
C ALA A 89 7.44 5.74 10.73
N ARG A 90 6.55 6.68 11.07
CA ARG A 90 5.12 6.60 10.78
C ARG A 90 4.70 7.81 9.98
N PRO A 91 3.63 7.71 9.17
CA PRO A 91 3.00 8.88 8.58
C PRO A 91 2.70 9.91 9.66
N VAL A 92 3.30 11.09 9.54
CA VAL A 92 2.96 12.24 10.38
C VAL A 92 1.89 13.05 9.65
N PRO A 93 0.84 13.53 10.35
CA PRO A 93 -0.12 14.45 9.74
C PRO A 93 0.59 15.64 9.11
N ALA A 94 0.17 16.04 7.91
CA ALA A 94 0.75 17.19 7.19
C ALA A 94 0.54 18.53 7.94
N ILE A 95 -0.45 18.58 8.84
CA ILE A 95 -0.74 19.75 9.67
C ILE A 95 -0.14 19.49 11.06
N ALA A 96 0.91 20.23 11.39
CA ALA A 96 1.50 20.18 12.73
C ALA A 96 0.50 20.71 13.76
N PRO A 97 0.40 20.09 14.96
CA PRO A 97 -0.39 20.64 16.04
C PRO A 97 0.16 22.00 16.46
N ALA A 98 -0.71 22.88 16.97
CA ALA A 98 -0.33 24.22 17.44
C ALA A 98 0.71 24.20 18.58
N LYS A 99 0.81 23.08 19.30
CA LYS A 99 1.83 22.82 20.32
C LYS A 99 2.50 21.48 20.04
N GLU A 100 3.82 21.48 19.97
CA GLU A 100 4.62 20.25 19.87
C GLU A 100 4.45 19.43 21.16
N ALA A 101 4.01 18.18 21.01
CA ALA A 101 3.90 17.22 22.10
C ALA A 101 5.12 16.29 22.08
N ALA A 102 5.51 15.78 23.25
CA ALA A 102 6.54 14.75 23.33
C ALA A 102 6.16 13.55 22.45
N PRO A 103 7.07 13.05 21.59
CA PRO A 103 6.75 11.94 20.72
C PRO A 103 6.52 10.68 21.53
N GLY A 104 5.47 9.95 21.17
CA GLY A 104 5.17 8.63 21.71
C GLY A 104 5.42 7.53 20.68
N CYS A 105 5.71 6.32 21.16
CA CYS A 105 5.70 5.11 20.36
C CYS A 105 4.60 4.17 20.86
N PRO A 106 3.74 3.57 20.02
CA PRO A 106 2.76 2.58 20.47
C PRO A 106 3.45 1.33 21.04
N ALA A 107 2.88 0.70 22.07
CA ALA A 107 3.52 -0.41 22.77
C ALA A 107 3.96 -1.56 21.82
N GLY A 108 3.10 -1.96 20.88
CA GLY A 108 3.42 -3.02 19.90
C GLY A 108 4.46 -2.65 18.84
N LEU A 109 4.90 -1.38 18.78
CA LEU A 109 5.89 -0.89 17.83
C LEU A 109 7.20 -0.44 18.49
N ARG A 110 7.33 -0.62 19.82
CA ARG A 110 8.53 -0.29 20.58
C ARG A 110 9.54 -1.42 20.49
N VAL A 111 10.79 -1.06 20.26
CA VAL A 111 11.94 -1.96 20.46
C VAL A 111 12.81 -1.36 21.55
N GLU A 112 12.99 -2.08 22.65
CA GLU A 112 13.90 -1.64 23.72
C GLU A 112 15.34 -1.64 23.19
N LEU A 113 16.09 -0.59 23.55
CA LEU A 113 17.49 -0.41 23.16
C LEU A 113 18.37 -0.45 24.40
N LYS A 114 19.31 -1.41 24.43
CA LYS A 114 20.31 -1.51 25.50
C LYS A 114 21.65 -0.99 24.99
N GLY A 115 22.27 -0.07 25.75
CA GLY A 115 23.57 0.50 25.41
C GLY A 115 23.55 1.65 24.40
N VAL A 116 22.38 2.23 24.10
CA VAL A 116 22.30 3.45 23.27
C VAL A 116 22.77 4.68 24.04
N ASP A 117 23.54 5.55 23.38
CA ASP A 117 23.99 6.82 23.92
C ASP A 117 23.06 7.94 23.41
N VAL A 118 22.16 8.40 24.28
CA VAL A 118 21.16 9.43 23.94
C VAL A 118 21.82 10.78 23.59
N ALA A 119 23.03 11.06 24.10
CA ALA A 119 23.74 12.30 23.79
C ALA A 119 24.29 12.32 22.36
N LYS A 120 24.42 11.16 21.70
CA LYS A 120 24.90 11.01 20.32
C LYS A 120 23.80 10.92 19.28
N LEU A 121 22.55 11.17 19.64
CA LEU A 121 21.45 11.20 18.66
C LEU A 121 21.58 12.41 17.74
N THR A 122 21.30 12.21 16.45
CA THR A 122 21.13 13.30 15.49
C THR A 122 19.78 14.00 15.73
N ASP A 123 19.69 15.30 15.49
CA ASP A 123 18.48 16.11 15.71
C ASP A 123 17.88 15.95 17.12
N LEU A 124 18.75 15.84 18.13
CA LEU A 124 18.37 15.65 19.51
C LEU A 124 17.51 16.83 20.01
N ARG A 125 16.32 16.51 20.49
CA ARG A 125 15.35 17.42 21.08
C ARG A 125 14.83 16.88 22.41
N ALA A 126 14.26 17.78 23.20
CA ALA A 126 13.59 17.42 24.45
C ALA A 126 12.27 18.19 24.59
N VAL A 127 11.19 17.46 24.89
CA VAL A 127 9.87 18.04 25.18
C VAL A 127 9.33 17.30 26.40
N ASP A 128 8.87 18.05 27.41
CA ASP A 128 8.35 17.50 28.68
C ASP A 128 9.28 16.44 29.34
N GLY A 129 10.60 16.68 29.26
CA GLY A 129 11.63 15.78 29.81
C GLY A 129 11.93 14.54 28.98
N VAL A 130 11.16 14.27 27.91
CA VAL A 130 11.42 13.17 26.97
C VAL A 130 12.44 13.62 25.94
N LYS A 131 13.59 12.94 25.88
CA LYS A 131 14.63 13.17 24.87
C LYS A 131 14.37 12.29 23.65
N PHE A 132 14.51 12.85 22.45
CA PHE A 132 14.34 12.09 21.22
C PHE A 132 15.21 12.65 20.09
N GLY A 133 15.54 11.80 19.14
CA GLY A 133 16.35 12.14 17.98
C GLY A 133 16.38 10.98 16.99
N GLN A 134 17.33 10.99 16.07
CA GLN A 134 17.52 9.95 15.06
C GLN A 134 18.86 9.25 15.26
N ALA A 135 18.92 7.96 14.96
CA ALA A 135 20.16 7.19 14.94
C ALA A 135 20.10 6.01 13.94
N GLY A 136 21.26 5.61 13.44
CA GLY A 136 21.48 4.30 12.87
C GLY A 136 22.06 3.39 13.94
N LEU A 137 21.45 2.23 14.19
CA LEU A 137 21.88 1.30 15.23
C LEU A 137 22.12 -0.08 14.63
N VAL A 138 23.22 -0.72 15.03
CA VAL A 138 23.49 -2.13 14.76
C VAL A 138 23.71 -2.83 16.10
N GLY A 139 23.09 -3.99 16.27
CA GLY A 139 23.15 -4.73 17.52
C GLY A 139 22.70 -6.17 17.36
N VAL A 140 22.52 -6.86 18.48
CA VAL A 140 22.01 -8.24 18.50
C VAL A 140 20.56 -8.23 18.97
N TRP A 141 19.69 -8.86 18.20
CA TRP A 141 18.28 -9.02 18.56
C TRP A 141 18.13 -10.08 19.66
N ARG A 142 17.46 -9.76 20.76
CA ARG A 142 17.14 -10.71 21.84
C ARG A 142 15.79 -10.35 22.47
N ALA A 143 14.83 -11.27 22.41
CA ALA A 143 13.57 -11.17 23.14
C ALA A 143 12.84 -9.82 22.96
N GLY A 144 12.80 -9.29 21.73
CA GLY A 144 12.13 -8.01 21.45
C GLY A 144 12.99 -6.75 21.66
N ALA A 145 14.24 -6.91 22.10
CA ALA A 145 15.17 -5.82 22.34
C ALA A 145 16.40 -5.92 21.42
N ILE A 146 17.11 -4.79 21.27
CA ILE A 146 18.41 -4.73 20.60
C ILE A 146 19.49 -4.41 21.63
N ASP A 147 20.44 -5.33 21.79
CA ASP A 147 21.72 -5.04 22.44
C ASP A 147 22.60 -4.26 21.47
N VAL A 148 22.58 -2.93 21.57
CA VAL A 148 23.26 -2.02 20.64
C VAL A 148 24.77 -2.19 20.78
N ARG A 149 25.46 -2.34 19.64
CA ARG A 149 26.93 -2.47 19.55
C ARG A 149 27.55 -1.30 18.80
N GLU A 150 26.84 -0.77 17.81
CA GLU A 150 27.28 0.37 17.02
C GLU A 150 26.13 1.39 16.93
N GLN A 151 26.48 2.66 17.07
CA GLN A 151 25.58 3.79 16.89
C GLN A 151 26.23 4.80 15.95
N THR A 152 25.51 5.14 14.89
CA THR A 152 25.93 6.09 13.84
C THR A 152 24.84 7.12 13.60
N ALA A 153 25.11 8.09 12.72
CA ALA A 153 24.06 8.89 12.12
C ALA A 153 22.98 8.00 11.46
N PRO A 154 21.71 8.44 11.42
CA PRO A 154 20.66 7.70 10.74
C PRO A 154 21.01 7.51 9.27
N VAL A 155 20.83 6.29 8.78
CA VAL A 155 20.85 6.00 7.35
C VAL A 155 19.50 6.43 6.79
N PRO A 156 19.45 7.27 5.74
CA PRO A 156 18.20 7.57 5.07
C PRO A 156 17.46 6.29 4.72
N GLY A 157 16.13 6.31 4.92
CA GLY A 157 15.29 5.22 4.43
C GLY A 157 15.48 5.03 2.92
N PRO A 158 15.12 3.86 2.37
CA PRO A 158 15.08 3.71 0.93
C PRO A 158 14.23 4.85 0.35
N GLU A 159 14.82 5.60 -0.57
CA GLU A 159 14.09 6.62 -1.31
C GLU A 159 12.87 5.96 -1.92
N VAL A 160 11.68 6.51 -1.65
CA VAL A 160 10.44 6.03 -2.27
C VAL A 160 10.52 6.44 -3.74
N ARG A 161 11.11 5.56 -4.54
CA ARG A 161 11.19 5.74 -5.99
C ARG A 161 9.89 5.27 -6.60
N PHE A 162 9.24 6.21 -7.27
CA PHE A 162 8.16 5.84 -8.15
C PHE A 162 8.72 4.95 -9.27
N PRO A 163 8.09 3.80 -9.58
CA PRO A 163 8.58 2.92 -10.63
C PRO A 163 8.60 3.68 -11.96
N ALA A 164 9.58 3.35 -12.80
CA ALA A 164 9.63 3.87 -14.15
C ALA A 164 8.35 3.49 -14.91
N LEU A 165 7.93 4.34 -15.84
CA LEU A 165 6.80 4.03 -16.70
C LEU A 165 7.14 2.75 -17.52
N PRO A 166 6.33 1.69 -17.43
CA PRO A 166 6.67 0.40 -18.05
C PRO A 166 6.55 0.41 -19.58
N CYS A 167 5.72 1.30 -20.15
CA CYS A 167 5.58 1.42 -21.60
C CYS A 167 6.71 2.28 -22.20
N PRO A 168 7.29 1.87 -23.34
CA PRO A 168 8.10 2.79 -24.13
C PRO A 168 7.23 3.94 -24.64
N ALA A 169 7.86 5.08 -24.93
CA ALA A 169 7.17 6.17 -25.59
C ALA A 169 6.68 5.71 -26.99
N PRO A 170 5.49 6.12 -27.44
CA PRO A 170 5.02 5.81 -28.78
C PRO A 170 5.91 6.48 -29.83
N LYS A 171 5.76 6.09 -31.11
CA LYS A 171 6.44 6.77 -32.22
C LYS A 171 6.06 8.25 -32.21
N GLY A 172 7.07 9.14 -32.17
CA GLY A 172 6.88 10.58 -32.00
C GLY A 172 6.91 11.08 -30.55
N GLY A 173 6.98 10.18 -29.58
CA GLY A 173 7.08 10.51 -28.15
C GLY A 173 5.74 10.78 -27.47
N TRP A 174 5.77 10.96 -26.16
CA TRP A 174 4.63 11.40 -25.38
C TRP A 174 4.34 12.89 -25.63
N THR A 175 3.09 13.24 -25.92
CA THR A 175 2.73 14.61 -26.29
C THR A 175 2.20 15.41 -25.10
N PRO A 176 2.57 16.68 -24.91
CA PRO A 176 1.92 17.55 -23.93
C PRO A 176 0.48 17.82 -24.37
N LYS A 177 -0.49 17.12 -23.78
CA LYS A 177 -1.92 17.30 -24.05
C LYS A 177 -2.75 17.12 -22.79
N PRO A 178 -3.95 17.74 -22.71
CA PRO A 178 -4.87 17.52 -21.61
C PRO A 178 -5.23 16.04 -21.44
N SER A 179 -5.57 15.67 -20.21
CA SER A 179 -6.12 14.37 -19.85
C SER A 179 -7.54 14.57 -19.32
N ASN A 180 -8.48 13.70 -19.68
CA ASN A 180 -9.83 13.67 -19.10
C ASN A 180 -9.97 12.64 -17.96
N LEU A 181 -8.86 12.35 -17.26
CA LEU A 181 -8.81 11.34 -16.19
C LEU A 181 -9.93 11.48 -15.16
N ASP A 182 -10.27 12.72 -14.80
CA ASP A 182 -11.27 13.04 -13.78
C ASP A 182 -12.72 13.04 -14.32
N SER A 183 -12.94 12.59 -15.56
CA SER A 183 -14.28 12.56 -16.15
C SER A 183 -15.14 11.42 -15.58
N PRO A 184 -16.46 11.60 -15.46
CA PRO A 184 -17.35 10.54 -14.96
C PRO A 184 -17.31 9.24 -15.76
N ALA A 185 -17.07 9.32 -17.08
CA ALA A 185 -16.98 8.15 -17.95
C ALA A 185 -15.74 7.29 -17.64
N VAL A 186 -14.61 7.94 -17.35
CA VAL A 186 -13.37 7.27 -16.92
C VAL A 186 -13.57 6.63 -15.55
N ALA A 187 -14.14 7.36 -14.59
CA ALA A 187 -14.45 6.82 -13.26
C ALA A 187 -15.37 5.59 -13.32
N ALA A 188 -16.45 5.65 -14.12
CA ALA A 188 -17.38 4.55 -14.30
C ALA A 188 -16.73 3.31 -14.96
N PHE A 189 -15.81 3.52 -15.90
CA PHE A 189 -15.05 2.42 -16.49
C PHE A 189 -14.16 1.74 -15.44
N LEU A 190 -13.41 2.53 -14.66
CA LEU A 190 -12.49 2.00 -13.65
C LEU A 190 -13.24 1.22 -12.57
N ASP A 191 -14.38 1.73 -12.10
CA ASP A 191 -15.23 1.03 -11.13
C ASP A 191 -15.75 -0.30 -11.67
N LYS A 192 -16.31 -0.29 -12.90
CA LYS A 192 -16.82 -1.50 -13.57
C LYS A 192 -15.74 -2.56 -13.79
N HIS A 193 -14.48 -2.16 -13.99
CA HIS A 193 -13.37 -3.05 -14.30
C HIS A 193 -12.39 -3.24 -13.13
N ARG A 194 -12.78 -2.89 -11.90
CA ARG A 194 -11.92 -2.98 -10.70
C ARG A 194 -11.32 -4.36 -10.43
N ASP A 195 -11.99 -5.43 -10.89
CA ASP A 195 -11.50 -6.81 -10.76
C ASP A 195 -10.46 -7.19 -11.83
N GLN A 196 -10.25 -6.34 -12.83
CA GLN A 196 -9.35 -6.58 -13.96
C GLN A 196 -8.16 -5.62 -13.99
N VAL A 197 -8.39 -4.36 -13.62
CA VAL A 197 -7.40 -3.28 -13.79
C VAL A 197 -6.89 -2.72 -12.46
N PHE A 198 -5.70 -2.14 -12.51
CA PHE A 198 -5.08 -1.38 -11.43
C PHE A 198 -4.75 0.04 -11.88
N GLY A 199 -4.88 1.00 -10.97
CA GLY A 199 -4.72 2.42 -11.26
C GLY A 199 -6.07 3.15 -11.41
N PRO A 200 -6.08 4.35 -12.01
CA PRO A 200 -5.04 4.94 -12.85
C PRO A 200 -3.89 5.54 -12.05
N VAL A 201 -2.69 5.49 -12.63
CA VAL A 201 -1.47 6.02 -12.02
C VAL A 201 -0.84 7.08 -12.91
N VAL A 202 -0.61 8.28 -12.36
CA VAL A 202 -0.08 9.40 -13.13
C VAL A 202 1.45 9.41 -13.10
N HIS A 203 2.07 9.39 -14.28
CA HIS A 203 3.51 9.49 -14.46
C HIS A 203 3.92 10.80 -15.15
N TYR A 204 5.09 11.31 -14.73
CA TYR A 204 5.74 12.50 -15.28
C TYR A 204 7.12 12.12 -15.85
N PRO A 205 7.19 11.43 -17.00
CA PRO A 205 8.43 10.83 -17.51
C PRO A 205 9.56 11.85 -17.76
N TYR A 206 9.23 13.13 -17.92
CA TYR A 206 10.19 14.21 -18.16
C TYR A 206 10.08 15.35 -17.13
N GLY A 207 9.64 15.02 -15.91
CA GLY A 207 9.46 15.97 -14.81
C GLY A 207 8.10 16.68 -14.80
N GLN A 208 7.84 17.41 -13.71
CA GLN A 208 6.58 18.12 -13.49
C GLN A 208 6.68 19.54 -14.05
N ALA A 209 6.19 19.77 -15.26
CA ALA A 209 6.02 21.11 -15.82
C ALA A 209 4.87 21.13 -16.83
N ARG A 210 4.22 22.28 -17.02
CA ARG A 210 3.05 22.42 -17.91
C ARG A 210 3.35 22.07 -19.38
N SER A 211 4.60 22.22 -19.82
CA SER A 211 5.06 21.88 -21.17
C SER A 211 5.52 20.44 -21.32
N LYS A 212 5.47 19.63 -20.25
CA LYS A 212 5.88 18.23 -20.26
C LYS A 212 4.65 17.32 -20.33
N PRO A 213 4.75 16.18 -21.03
CA PRO A 213 3.66 15.23 -21.11
C PRO A 213 3.39 14.60 -19.74
N VAL A 214 2.11 14.40 -19.47
CA VAL A 214 1.60 13.55 -18.40
C VAL A 214 1.14 12.25 -19.03
N VAL A 215 1.48 11.11 -18.45
CA VAL A 215 1.07 9.79 -18.92
C VAL A 215 0.27 9.08 -17.84
N VAL A 216 -0.92 8.60 -18.19
CA VAL A 216 -1.73 7.75 -17.33
C VAL A 216 -1.36 6.31 -17.59
N MET A 217 -0.94 5.61 -16.54
CA MET A 217 -0.71 4.17 -16.55
C MET A 217 -1.96 3.46 -16.03
N LEU A 218 -2.38 2.43 -16.76
CA LEU A 218 -3.41 1.48 -16.37
C LEU A 218 -2.82 0.07 -16.40
N GLY A 219 -2.75 -0.57 -15.23
CA GLY A 219 -2.32 -1.95 -15.10
C GLY A 219 -3.45 -2.90 -15.45
N VAL A 220 -3.17 -3.99 -16.16
CA VAL A 220 -4.12 -5.08 -16.41
C VAL A 220 -3.61 -6.32 -15.71
N ALA A 221 -4.31 -6.75 -14.67
CA ALA A 221 -3.98 -7.92 -13.87
C ALA A 221 -4.68 -9.18 -14.37
N HIS A 222 -5.91 -9.03 -14.88
CA HIS A 222 -6.73 -10.14 -15.38
C HIS A 222 -7.38 -9.79 -16.72
N GLY A 223 -7.47 -10.76 -17.62
CA GLY A 223 -8.12 -10.61 -18.93
C GLY A 223 -7.20 -10.19 -20.08
N ASP A 224 -7.80 -9.80 -21.21
CA ASP A 224 -7.07 -9.37 -22.41
C ASP A 224 -6.71 -7.88 -22.31
N ARG A 225 -5.41 -7.62 -22.19
CA ARG A 225 -4.84 -6.27 -22.11
C ARG A 225 -5.20 -5.39 -23.30
N ASP A 226 -5.19 -5.93 -24.51
CA ASP A 226 -5.46 -5.16 -25.72
C ASP A 226 -6.96 -4.85 -25.84
N ALA A 227 -7.83 -5.75 -25.37
CA ALA A 227 -9.27 -5.49 -25.25
C ALA A 227 -9.56 -4.39 -24.24
N VAL A 228 -8.98 -4.45 -23.03
CA VAL A 228 -9.11 -3.41 -22.00
C VAL A 228 -8.63 -2.07 -22.54
N ARG A 229 -7.47 -2.04 -23.22
CA ARG A 229 -6.94 -0.83 -23.84
C ARG A 229 -7.94 -0.20 -24.81
N ARG A 230 -8.45 -0.99 -25.77
CA ARG A 230 -9.41 -0.49 -26.78
C ARG A 230 -10.67 0.08 -26.12
N GLN A 231 -11.18 -0.58 -25.09
CA GLN A 231 -12.37 -0.11 -24.37
C GLN A 231 -12.08 1.16 -23.57
N PHE A 232 -10.93 1.24 -22.89
CA PHE A 232 -10.57 2.42 -22.11
C PHE A 232 -10.34 3.65 -23.00
N GLU A 233 -9.68 3.47 -24.16
CA GLU A 233 -9.47 4.55 -25.14
C GLU A 233 -10.78 5.13 -25.73
N GLN A 234 -11.93 4.45 -25.58
CA GLN A 234 -13.23 5.01 -25.96
C GLN A 234 -13.74 6.07 -24.99
N VAL A 235 -13.32 6.02 -23.72
CA VAL A 235 -13.75 6.95 -22.66
C VAL A 235 -12.63 7.87 -22.19
N PHE A 236 -11.37 7.47 -22.40
CA PHE A 236 -10.18 8.20 -22.01
C PHE A 236 -9.51 8.91 -23.18
N SER A 237 -9.22 10.20 -22.99
CA SER A 237 -8.39 11.02 -23.87
C SER A 237 -7.17 11.52 -23.08
N GLY A 238 -5.99 11.17 -23.58
CA GLY A 238 -4.73 11.48 -22.91
C GLY A 238 -3.58 10.62 -23.43
N ASN A 239 -2.40 10.72 -22.82
CA ASN A 239 -1.35 9.74 -23.06
C ASN A 239 -1.63 8.53 -22.18
N LEU A 240 -1.75 7.36 -22.79
CA LEU A 240 -2.07 6.12 -22.10
C LEU A 240 -0.92 5.13 -22.21
N CYS A 241 -0.55 4.55 -21.08
CA CYS A 241 0.29 3.36 -20.98
C CYS A 241 -0.55 2.24 -20.38
N VAL A 242 -0.82 1.18 -21.16
CA VAL A 242 -1.47 -0.03 -20.64
C VAL A 242 -0.39 -1.10 -20.48
N ALA A 243 -0.22 -1.60 -19.26
CA ALA A 243 0.86 -2.50 -18.90
C ALA A 243 0.34 -3.71 -18.11
N PRO A 244 1.07 -4.84 -18.07
CA PRO A 244 0.72 -5.92 -17.16
C PRO A 244 0.86 -5.46 -15.70
N ALA A 245 -0.06 -5.89 -14.85
CA ALA A 245 0.01 -5.77 -13.39
C ALA A 245 -0.16 -7.14 -12.75
N LYS A 246 0.25 -7.29 -11.48
CA LYS A 246 0.01 -8.54 -10.74
C LYS A 246 -1.32 -8.51 -9.99
N LEU A 247 -1.69 -7.34 -9.49
CA LEU A 247 -2.88 -7.10 -8.69
C LEU A 247 -3.82 -6.16 -9.44
N SER A 248 -5.11 -6.47 -9.44
CA SER A 248 -6.15 -5.49 -9.77
C SER A 248 -6.44 -4.57 -8.57
N GLU A 249 -7.28 -3.56 -8.77
CA GLU A 249 -7.77 -2.69 -7.69
C GLU A 249 -8.53 -3.50 -6.63
N ALA A 250 -9.37 -4.45 -7.06
CA ALA A 250 -10.09 -5.33 -6.14
C ALA A 250 -9.15 -6.28 -5.38
N ASP A 251 -8.10 -6.78 -6.02
CA ASP A 251 -7.06 -7.57 -5.33
C ASP A 251 -6.36 -6.74 -4.27
N GLY A 252 -5.98 -5.49 -4.60
CA GLY A 252 -5.37 -4.55 -3.67
C GLY A 252 -6.24 -4.27 -2.45
N VAL A 253 -7.54 -4.02 -2.65
CA VAL A 253 -8.51 -3.82 -1.55
C VAL A 253 -8.64 -5.07 -0.68
N ARG A 254 -8.78 -6.26 -1.30
CA ARG A 254 -8.90 -7.52 -0.57
C ARG A 254 -7.66 -7.82 0.28
N LEU A 255 -6.47 -7.72 -0.32
CA LEU A 255 -5.20 -7.92 0.39
C LEU A 255 -5.02 -6.87 1.49
N GLY A 256 -5.38 -5.62 1.23
CA GLY A 256 -5.36 -4.53 2.21
C GLY A 256 -6.23 -4.84 3.42
N GLN A 257 -7.45 -5.36 3.22
CA GLN A 257 -8.33 -5.80 4.30
C GLN A 257 -7.74 -6.97 5.09
N GLN A 258 -7.27 -8.02 4.42
CA GLN A 258 -6.66 -9.19 5.07
C GLN A 258 -5.43 -8.81 5.92
N VAL A 259 -4.58 -7.92 5.43
CA VAL A 259 -3.44 -7.40 6.20
C VAL A 259 -3.93 -6.47 7.31
N GLY A 260 -4.96 -5.65 7.06
CA GLY A 260 -5.59 -4.78 8.05
C GLY A 260 -6.15 -5.55 9.25
N ASP A 261 -6.75 -6.71 9.02
CA ASP A 261 -7.21 -7.60 10.09
C ASP A 261 -6.04 -8.05 10.99
N LEU A 262 -4.87 -8.33 10.38
CA LEU A 262 -3.65 -8.66 11.13
C LEU A 262 -3.05 -7.46 11.86
N MET A 263 -3.30 -6.22 11.45
CA MET A 263 -2.83 -5.02 12.17
C MET A 263 -3.51 -4.84 13.54
N SER A 264 -4.68 -5.46 13.74
CA SER A 264 -5.34 -5.49 15.06
C SER A 264 -4.59 -6.35 16.10
N ARG A 265 -3.61 -7.15 15.64
CA ARG A 265 -2.81 -8.06 16.45
C ARG A 265 -1.46 -7.40 16.78
N PRO A 266 -1.34 -6.71 17.93
CA PRO A 266 -0.15 -5.90 18.24
C PRO A 266 1.13 -6.74 18.31
N GLU A 267 1.05 -8.03 18.60
CA GLU A 267 2.18 -8.95 18.64
C GLU A 267 2.82 -9.21 17.27
N LEU A 268 2.11 -8.93 16.17
CA LEU A 268 2.66 -9.04 14.81
C LEU A 268 3.45 -7.78 14.39
N GLY A 269 3.30 -6.67 15.11
CA GLY A 269 4.01 -5.43 14.83
C GLY A 269 3.76 -4.84 13.42
N ILE A 270 2.66 -5.20 12.76
CA ILE A 270 2.27 -4.65 11.46
C ILE A 270 1.62 -3.29 11.69
N TYR A 271 2.08 -2.26 11.00
CA TYR A 271 1.63 -0.88 11.20
C TYR A 271 1.23 -0.14 9.93
N GLY A 272 1.38 -0.76 8.77
CA GLY A 272 0.96 -0.17 7.51
C GLY A 272 0.78 -1.20 6.40
N THR A 273 -0.13 -0.89 5.50
CA THR A 273 -0.34 -1.63 4.26
C THR A 273 -0.67 -0.65 3.13
N GLY A 274 -0.38 -1.03 1.90
CA GLY A 274 -0.75 -0.26 0.71
C GLY A 274 -0.29 -0.96 -0.57
N THR A 275 -0.94 -0.68 -1.69
CA THR A 275 -0.54 -1.31 -2.97
C THR A 275 0.64 -0.57 -3.60
N ALA A 276 1.58 -1.31 -4.17
CA ALA A 276 2.65 -0.72 -4.96
C ALA A 276 2.05 0.08 -6.14
N PRO A 277 2.62 1.23 -6.51
CA PRO A 277 2.07 2.11 -7.55
C PRO A 277 2.11 1.53 -8.97
N ASP A 278 2.66 0.34 -9.16
CA ASP A 278 2.62 -0.43 -10.41
C ASP A 278 1.70 -1.67 -10.34
N GLY A 279 0.99 -1.87 -9.23
CA GLY A 279 0.15 -3.04 -9.00
C GLY A 279 0.94 -4.34 -8.89
N SER A 280 2.25 -4.29 -8.60
CA SER A 280 3.10 -5.49 -8.52
C SER A 280 2.93 -6.29 -7.24
N ALA A 281 2.61 -5.63 -6.13
CA ALA A 281 2.49 -6.25 -4.81
C ALA A 281 1.68 -5.36 -3.84
N ALA A 282 1.18 -5.96 -2.75
CA ALA A 282 0.75 -5.23 -1.57
C ALA A 282 1.93 -5.08 -0.60
N ASN A 283 2.31 -3.85 -0.30
CA ASN A 283 3.37 -3.52 0.66
C ASN A 283 2.85 -3.72 2.08
N VAL A 284 3.63 -4.39 2.92
CA VAL A 284 3.33 -4.61 4.34
C VAL A 284 4.47 -4.03 5.17
N GLN A 285 4.18 -2.93 5.87
CA GLN A 285 5.12 -2.28 6.77
C GLN A 285 4.96 -2.83 8.18
N LEU A 286 6.07 -3.29 8.76
CA LEU A 286 6.05 -3.96 10.05
C LEU A 286 7.34 -3.73 10.84
N LEU A 287 7.29 -3.96 12.14
CA LEU A 287 8.43 -3.72 13.02
C LEU A 287 9.55 -4.73 12.75
N VAL A 288 9.27 -6.03 12.91
CA VAL A 288 10.24 -7.12 12.78
C VAL A 288 9.60 -8.30 12.06
N TYR A 289 10.24 -8.83 11.01
CA TYR A 289 9.73 -10.00 10.30
C TYR A 289 10.14 -11.28 11.05
N THR A 290 9.28 -11.76 11.95
CA THR A 290 9.50 -12.98 12.74
C THR A 290 8.85 -14.21 12.10
N LYS A 291 9.08 -15.39 12.66
CA LYS A 291 8.39 -16.63 12.23
C LYS A 291 6.87 -16.52 12.36
N ALA A 292 6.38 -15.97 13.47
CA ALA A 292 4.95 -15.77 13.70
C ALA A 292 4.32 -14.82 12.67
N VAL A 293 5.02 -13.73 12.32
CA VAL A 293 4.57 -12.80 11.28
C VAL A 293 4.54 -13.48 9.91
N LYS A 294 5.59 -14.24 9.56
CA LYS A 294 5.62 -15.03 8.34
C LYS A 294 4.45 -16.01 8.25
N GLU A 295 4.19 -16.77 9.32
CA GLU A 295 3.08 -17.71 9.39
C GLU A 295 1.74 -17.01 9.25
N ALA A 296 1.55 -15.85 9.88
CA ALA A 296 0.33 -15.05 9.75
C ALA A 296 0.11 -14.50 8.33
N LEU A 297 1.19 -14.10 7.64
CA LEU A 297 1.12 -13.59 6.26
C LEU A 297 1.06 -14.71 5.20
N THR A 298 1.40 -15.96 5.55
CA THR A 298 1.46 -17.07 4.59
C THR A 298 0.11 -17.35 3.91
N PRO A 299 -1.04 -17.41 4.64
CA PRO A 299 -2.35 -17.60 4.02
C PRO A 299 -2.77 -16.49 3.04
N ILE A 300 -2.20 -15.30 3.17
CA ILE A 300 -2.48 -14.16 2.27
C ILE A 300 -1.72 -14.32 0.93
N GLY A 301 -0.59 -15.03 0.94
CA GLY A 301 0.27 -15.26 -0.24
C GLY A 301 1.53 -14.41 -0.21
N LEU A 302 2.66 -14.99 0.21
CA LEU A 302 3.92 -14.24 0.33
C LEU A 302 4.50 -13.76 -1.00
N ASP A 303 4.02 -14.29 -2.12
CA ASP A 303 4.45 -13.88 -3.47
C ASP A 303 3.75 -12.60 -3.95
N VAL A 304 2.58 -12.26 -3.40
CA VAL A 304 1.86 -11.00 -3.68
C VAL A 304 2.14 -9.91 -2.65
N LEU A 305 2.90 -10.22 -1.60
CA LEU A 305 3.26 -9.30 -0.53
C LEU A 305 4.71 -8.83 -0.64
N ARG A 306 4.92 -7.53 -0.52
CA ARG A 306 6.24 -6.92 -0.33
C ARG A 306 6.42 -6.55 1.14
N VAL A 307 7.21 -7.33 1.85
CA VAL A 307 7.43 -7.14 3.30
C VAL A 307 8.54 -6.12 3.54
N GLU A 308 8.26 -5.08 4.31
CA GLU A 308 9.19 -3.99 4.60
C GLU A 308 9.39 -3.83 6.12
N PRO A 309 10.28 -4.62 6.73
CA PRO A 309 10.52 -4.53 8.16
C PRO A 309 11.42 -3.34 8.51
N ALA A 310 11.15 -2.70 9.65
CA ALA A 310 11.97 -1.64 10.22
C ALA A 310 13.27 -2.18 10.85
N VAL A 311 13.18 -3.33 11.53
CA VAL A 311 14.32 -4.10 12.04
C VAL A 311 14.73 -5.12 10.97
N ARG A 312 15.92 -4.97 10.42
CA ARG A 312 16.43 -5.82 9.33
C ARG A 312 17.64 -6.63 9.79
N PRO A 313 17.78 -7.90 9.39
CA PRO A 313 19.01 -8.64 9.63
C PRO A 313 20.19 -7.97 8.89
N VAL A 314 21.38 -8.07 9.48
CA VAL A 314 22.64 -7.74 8.82
C VAL A 314 23.19 -9.04 8.23
N VAL A 315 23.18 -9.15 6.91
CA VAL A 315 23.79 -10.25 6.15
C VAL A 315 25.24 -9.94 5.80
#